data_AF-A0A813IX01-F1
#
_entry.id   AF-A0A813IX01-F1
#
_cell.length_a   1.000
_cell.length_b   1.000
_cell.length_c   1.000
_cell.angle_alpha   90.00
_cell.angle_beta   90.00
_cell.angle_gamma   90.00
#
_symmetry.space_group_name_H-M   'P 1'
#
loop_
_entity.id
_entity.type
_entity.pdbx_description
1 polymer ?
#
loop_
_entity_poly.entity_id
_entity_poly.type
_entity_poly.pdbx_seq_one_letter_code
_entity_poly.pdbx_strand_id
1 'polypeptide(L)'
;EARRRLLEDAEKTGRRIGPRWLGLWTNTFVYAWSSLAGVKLASEGGEGLTALDSSRRYMIVWHPHGFIAWSALFVASRMAVQGHPHGDEWFAMVAPTLFRIPFVSEALMLMNARRVDKKVVENLASRGKSFAIQPGGVREQLSTRHDQEQAIFPANLGFLRVAIRHGIDLLPVYIFGENQTFRNLDGYEKATDLLYKKTKFSLPVVTGKFGMPGLMPVATDIHVRWGLPLEVGPADENPSE
;
A
#
# COMPACT_ATOMS: atom_id res chain seq x y z
N GLU A 1 15.95 -13.21 -16.80
CA GLU A 1 14.79 -14.04 -17.23
C GLU A 1 14.10 -14.77 -16.06
N ALA A 2 14.83 -15.51 -15.22
CA ALA A 2 14.26 -16.23 -14.07
C ALA A 2 13.42 -15.35 -13.11
N ARG A 3 13.94 -14.17 -12.74
CA ARG A 3 13.21 -13.18 -11.92
C ARG A 3 11.86 -12.78 -12.50
N ARG A 4 11.81 -12.55 -13.82
CA ARG A 4 10.56 -12.17 -14.51
C ARG A 4 9.53 -13.31 -14.45
N ARG A 5 9.98 -14.55 -14.68
CA ARG A 5 9.12 -15.74 -14.56
C ARG A 5 8.59 -15.92 -13.14
N LEU A 6 9.44 -15.73 -12.12
CA LEU A 6 9.06 -15.78 -10.72
C LEU A 6 7.98 -14.73 -10.39
N LEU A 7 8.17 -13.49 -10.85
CA LEU A 7 7.19 -12.40 -10.68
C LEU A 7 5.85 -12.73 -11.35
N GLU A 8 5.89 -13.15 -12.60
CA GLU A 8 4.68 -13.53 -13.34
C GLU A 8 3.95 -14.70 -12.67
N ASP A 9 4.68 -15.68 -12.14
CA ASP A 9 4.11 -16.81 -11.42
C ASP A 9 3.48 -16.36 -10.08
N ALA A 10 4.16 -15.49 -9.32
CA ALA A 10 3.66 -14.89 -8.08
C ALA A 10 2.30 -14.23 -8.27
N GLU A 11 2.18 -13.48 -9.36
CA GLU A 11 1.02 -12.68 -9.70
C GLU A 11 -0.10 -13.52 -10.29
N LYS A 12 0.23 -14.55 -11.07
CA LYS A 12 -0.74 -15.50 -11.62
C LYS A 12 -1.31 -16.41 -10.55
N THR A 13 -0.48 -16.89 -9.63
CA THR A 13 -0.89 -17.88 -8.63
C THR A 13 -1.48 -17.25 -7.37
N GLY A 14 -1.13 -15.98 -7.08
CA GLY A 14 -1.48 -15.35 -5.82
C GLY A 14 -0.89 -16.10 -4.62
N ARG A 15 0.29 -16.71 -4.79
CA ARG A 15 0.98 -17.47 -3.74
C ARG A 15 2.13 -16.67 -3.16
N ARG A 16 2.32 -16.78 -1.86
CA ARG A 16 3.49 -16.24 -1.15
C ARG A 16 4.80 -16.77 -1.74
N ILE A 17 5.84 -15.94 -1.70
CA ILE A 17 7.16 -16.28 -2.22
C ILE A 17 8.20 -16.31 -1.10
N GLY A 18 9.10 -17.28 -1.19
CA GLY A 18 10.18 -17.49 -0.23
C GLY A 18 9.69 -18.01 1.12
N PRO A 19 10.61 -18.32 2.05
CA PRO A 19 10.27 -18.85 3.36
C PRO A 19 9.75 -17.75 4.31
N ARG A 20 8.90 -18.11 5.27
CA ARG A 20 8.21 -17.14 6.16
C ARG A 20 9.15 -16.34 7.02
N TRP A 21 10.18 -17.00 7.54
CA TRP A 21 11.21 -16.37 8.34
C TRP A 21 11.95 -15.27 7.57
N LEU A 22 12.17 -15.44 6.25
CA LEU A 22 12.88 -14.44 5.45
C LEU A 22 12.00 -13.21 5.20
N GLY A 23 10.70 -13.41 4.92
CA GLY A 23 9.74 -12.31 4.84
C GLY A 23 9.61 -11.54 6.17
N LEU A 24 9.58 -12.26 7.29
CA LEU A 24 9.58 -11.67 8.64
C LEU A 24 10.86 -10.88 8.89
N TRP A 25 12.01 -11.43 8.53
CA TRP A 25 13.30 -10.76 8.67
C TRP A 25 13.35 -9.48 7.82
N THR A 26 12.94 -9.54 6.55
CA THR A 26 12.89 -8.38 5.65
C THR A 26 11.97 -7.29 6.22
N ASN A 27 10.77 -7.67 6.67
CA ASN A 27 9.85 -6.72 7.30
C ASN A 27 10.42 -6.12 8.59
N THR A 28 11.05 -6.93 9.44
CA THR A 28 11.66 -6.50 10.70
C THR A 28 12.82 -5.54 10.43
N PHE A 29 13.63 -5.80 9.41
CA PHE A 29 14.70 -4.90 8.98
C PHE A 29 14.15 -3.54 8.55
N VAL A 30 13.12 -3.51 7.71
CA VAL A 30 12.46 -2.26 7.27
C VAL A 30 11.86 -1.50 8.46
N TYR A 31 11.21 -2.21 9.39
CA TYR A 31 10.65 -1.62 10.60
C TYR A 31 11.73 -1.04 11.53
N ALA A 32 12.82 -1.78 11.76
CA ALA A 32 13.95 -1.33 12.57
C ALA A 32 14.62 -0.11 11.94
N TRP A 33 14.82 -0.11 10.62
CA TRP A 33 15.35 1.04 9.88
C TRP A 33 14.45 2.27 10.02
N SER A 34 13.14 2.11 9.87
CA SER A 34 12.15 3.19 10.05
C SER A 34 12.19 3.75 11.47
N SER A 35 12.29 2.87 12.46
CA SER A 35 12.40 3.24 13.88
C SER A 35 13.68 4.02 14.17
N LEU A 36 14.81 3.63 13.59
CA LEU A 36 16.09 4.34 13.69
C LEU A 36 16.04 5.74 13.02
N ALA A 37 15.30 5.86 11.93
CA ALA A 37 15.06 7.16 11.30
C ALA A 37 14.18 8.08 12.19
N GLY A 38 13.36 7.49 13.07
CA GLY A 38 12.50 8.18 14.03
C GLY A 38 11.01 8.06 13.70
N VAL A 39 10.64 7.23 12.73
CA VAL A 39 9.23 6.92 12.40
C VAL A 39 8.77 5.79 13.31
N LYS A 40 7.71 6.03 14.09
CA LYS A 40 7.23 5.08 15.10
C LYS A 40 5.74 4.82 14.92
N LEU A 41 5.32 3.57 15.06
CA LEU A 41 3.91 3.25 15.23
C LEU A 41 3.50 3.65 16.66
N ALA A 42 2.96 4.86 16.82
CA ALA A 42 2.56 5.42 18.11
C ALA A 42 1.24 4.82 18.61
N SER A 43 0.32 4.52 17.70
CA SER A 43 -0.89 3.76 18.04
C SER A 43 -1.48 3.04 16.85
N GLU A 44 -2.17 1.95 17.11
CA GLU A 44 -2.99 1.22 16.16
C GLU A 44 -4.31 0.88 16.85
N GLY A 45 -5.43 1.12 16.18
CA GLY A 45 -6.74 0.86 16.77
C GLY A 45 -7.89 1.23 15.83
N GLY A 46 -9.09 1.28 16.37
CA GLY A 46 -10.32 1.45 15.59
C GLY A 46 -11.16 0.17 15.57
N GLU A 47 -12.47 0.34 15.49
CA GLU A 47 -13.45 -0.75 15.63
C GLU A 47 -13.30 -1.82 14.55
N GLY A 48 -12.76 -1.43 13.39
CA GLY A 48 -12.51 -2.34 12.27
C GLY A 48 -11.60 -3.50 12.62
N LEU A 49 -10.56 -3.27 13.43
CA LEU A 49 -9.56 -4.30 13.76
C LEU A 49 -10.17 -5.45 14.56
N THR A 50 -11.13 -5.14 15.43
CA THR A 50 -11.85 -6.12 16.24
C THR A 50 -13.03 -6.76 15.50
N ALA A 51 -13.49 -6.16 14.41
CA ALA A 51 -14.61 -6.62 13.60
C ALA A 51 -14.19 -7.54 12.43
N LEU A 52 -12.90 -7.87 12.31
CA LEU A 52 -12.39 -8.70 11.23
C LEU A 52 -12.80 -10.16 11.38
N ASP A 53 -13.69 -10.60 10.50
CA ASP A 53 -14.02 -12.01 10.31
C ASP A 53 -13.02 -12.67 9.34
N SER A 54 -12.32 -13.72 9.80
CA SER A 54 -11.36 -14.48 8.98
C SER A 54 -12.02 -15.31 7.86
N SER A 55 -13.34 -15.55 7.96
CA SER A 55 -14.13 -16.24 6.93
C SER A 55 -14.45 -15.35 5.73
N ARG A 56 -14.50 -14.03 5.93
CA ARG A 56 -14.77 -13.03 4.88
C ARG A 56 -13.50 -12.65 4.13
N ARG A 57 -13.60 -11.78 3.13
CA ARG A 57 -12.46 -11.26 2.37
C ARG A 57 -12.55 -9.75 2.31
N TYR A 58 -11.41 -9.09 2.43
CA TYR A 58 -11.35 -7.63 2.51
C TYR A 58 -10.43 -7.04 1.44
N MET A 59 -10.94 -6.00 0.78
CA MET A 59 -10.13 -5.02 0.06
C MET A 59 -9.89 -3.85 1.00
N ILE A 60 -8.63 -3.65 1.36
CA ILE A 60 -8.24 -2.65 2.34
C ILE A 60 -8.00 -1.36 1.59
N VAL A 61 -8.76 -0.36 1.98
CA VAL A 61 -8.74 0.96 1.37
C VAL A 61 -8.01 1.88 2.33
N TRP A 62 -6.69 1.93 2.17
CA TRP A 62 -5.81 2.75 3.00
C TRP A 62 -5.53 4.13 2.40
N HIS A 63 -5.48 5.13 3.28
CA HIS A 63 -5.08 6.51 2.99
C HIS A 63 -4.23 7.06 4.15
N PRO A 64 -3.44 8.12 3.93
CA PRO A 64 -3.06 8.67 2.62
C PRO A 64 -1.88 7.89 1.99
N HIS A 65 -1.56 8.17 0.72
CA HIS A 65 -0.35 7.63 0.06
C HIS A 65 0.95 8.24 0.62
N GLY A 66 0.96 9.50 1.04
CA GLY A 66 2.20 10.19 1.41
C GLY A 66 3.21 10.27 0.26
N PHE A 67 4.49 10.54 0.58
CA PHE A 67 5.55 10.63 -0.43
C PHE A 67 5.85 9.29 -1.11
N ILE A 68 6.00 8.22 -0.32
CA ILE A 68 6.36 6.87 -0.80
C ILE A 68 5.59 5.75 -0.11
N ALA A 69 4.43 6.07 0.49
CA ALA A 69 3.61 5.12 1.25
C ALA A 69 4.43 4.37 2.29
N TRP A 70 5.31 5.09 3.00
CA TRP A 70 6.37 4.51 3.82
C TRP A 70 5.81 3.66 4.94
N SER A 71 4.90 4.24 5.74
CA SER A 71 4.34 3.54 6.88
C SER A 71 3.28 2.54 6.48
N ALA A 72 2.49 2.87 5.47
CA ALA A 72 1.58 1.96 4.81
C ALA A 72 2.33 0.67 4.40
N LEU A 73 3.42 0.78 3.62
CA LEU A 73 4.17 -0.35 3.12
C LEU A 73 4.58 -1.31 4.23
N PHE A 74 5.13 -0.84 5.35
CA PHE A 74 5.53 -1.75 6.42
C PHE A 74 4.36 -2.27 7.25
N VAL A 75 3.30 -1.49 7.48
CA VAL A 75 2.12 -1.96 8.25
C VAL A 75 1.40 -3.07 7.48
N ALA A 76 1.11 -2.86 6.19
CA ALA A 76 0.47 -3.91 5.40
C ALA A 76 1.41 -5.09 5.15
N SER A 77 2.71 -4.85 4.92
CA SER A 77 3.69 -5.95 4.80
C SER A 77 3.77 -6.78 6.08
N ARG A 78 3.75 -6.13 7.26
CA ARG A 78 3.72 -6.81 8.54
C ARG A 78 2.50 -7.71 8.63
N MET A 79 1.31 -7.19 8.33
CA MET A 79 0.09 -7.98 8.36
C MET A 79 0.10 -9.12 7.34
N ALA A 80 0.61 -8.86 6.14
CA ALA A 80 0.73 -9.85 5.08
C ALA A 80 1.68 -11.01 5.45
N VAL A 81 2.75 -10.71 6.21
CA VAL A 81 3.74 -11.71 6.64
C VAL A 81 3.34 -12.39 7.96
N GLN A 82 2.65 -11.68 8.86
CA GLN A 82 2.08 -12.24 10.09
C GLN A 82 0.80 -13.02 9.82
N GLY A 83 0.19 -12.82 8.66
CA GLY A 83 -1.01 -13.50 8.24
C GLY A 83 -2.24 -13.08 9.03
N HIS A 84 -2.36 -11.79 9.32
CA HIS A 84 -3.51 -11.25 10.04
C HIS A 84 -4.42 -10.47 9.09
N PRO A 85 -5.75 -10.69 9.09
CA PRO A 85 -6.49 -11.76 9.77
C PRO A 85 -6.58 -13.07 8.95
N HIS A 86 -6.11 -13.11 7.69
CA HIS A 86 -6.37 -14.22 6.74
C HIS A 86 -5.16 -15.13 6.40
N GLY A 87 -4.12 -15.14 7.22
CA GLY A 87 -2.93 -15.94 6.92
C GLY A 87 -2.18 -15.44 5.67
N ASP A 88 -1.63 -16.37 4.89
CA ASP A 88 -0.87 -16.09 3.67
C ASP A 88 -1.74 -15.62 2.48
N GLU A 89 -3.03 -15.38 2.69
CA GLU A 89 -3.98 -14.95 1.65
C GLU A 89 -4.07 -13.43 1.48
N TRP A 90 -3.15 -12.69 2.10
CA TRP A 90 -3.14 -11.23 2.12
C TRP A 90 -1.99 -10.63 1.30
N PHE A 91 -2.28 -9.59 0.51
CA PHE A 91 -1.29 -8.92 -0.34
C PHE A 91 -1.32 -7.39 -0.24
N ALA A 92 -0.14 -6.76 -0.30
CA ALA A 92 -0.04 -5.30 -0.44
C ALA A 92 0.10 -4.91 -1.92
N MET A 93 -0.77 -4.06 -2.44
CA MET A 93 -0.71 -3.65 -3.85
C MET A 93 0.17 -2.41 -3.99
N VAL A 94 1.24 -2.53 -4.79
CA VAL A 94 2.33 -1.54 -4.89
C VAL A 94 2.61 -1.18 -6.35
N ALA A 95 3.10 0.04 -6.59
CA ALA A 95 3.39 0.55 -7.93
C ALA A 95 4.25 -0.42 -8.78
N PRO A 96 3.85 -0.73 -10.03
CA PRO A 96 4.59 -1.63 -10.91
C PRO A 96 6.05 -1.22 -11.18
N THR A 97 6.35 0.07 -11.06
CA THR A 97 7.70 0.64 -11.24
C THR A 97 8.71 0.10 -10.24
N LEU A 98 8.31 -0.17 -8.99
CA LEU A 98 9.21 -0.69 -7.96
C LEU A 98 9.69 -2.12 -8.27
N PHE A 99 8.87 -2.90 -8.99
CA PHE A 99 9.22 -4.26 -9.42
C PHE A 99 10.24 -4.29 -10.56
N ARG A 100 10.63 -3.13 -11.12
CA ARG A 100 11.75 -3.02 -12.08
C ARG A 100 13.10 -2.83 -11.40
N ILE A 101 13.13 -2.47 -10.11
CA ILE A 101 14.35 -2.21 -9.36
C ILE A 101 14.86 -3.54 -8.77
N PRO A 102 16.11 -3.96 -9.03
CA PRO A 102 16.72 -5.13 -8.39
C PRO A 102 16.75 -5.00 -6.87
N PHE A 103 16.65 -6.12 -6.16
CA PHE A 103 16.58 -6.24 -4.69
C PHE A 103 15.30 -5.68 -4.06
N VAL A 104 14.81 -4.53 -4.51
CA VAL A 104 13.54 -3.95 -4.06
C VAL A 104 12.36 -4.87 -4.40
N SER A 105 12.30 -5.36 -5.64
CA SER A 105 11.24 -6.27 -6.06
C SER A 105 11.23 -7.56 -5.24
N GLU A 106 12.39 -8.15 -4.98
CA GLU A 106 12.54 -9.38 -4.22
C GLU A 106 12.10 -9.17 -2.77
N ALA A 107 12.52 -8.05 -2.15
CA ALA A 107 12.07 -7.67 -0.81
C ALA A 107 10.55 -7.48 -0.75
N LEU A 108 9.96 -6.78 -1.72
CA LEU A 108 8.52 -6.60 -1.86
C LEU A 108 7.79 -7.95 -1.98
N MET A 109 8.28 -8.86 -2.81
CA MET A 109 7.66 -10.19 -2.98
C MET A 109 7.72 -11.04 -1.70
N LEU A 110 8.84 -10.99 -0.96
CA LEU A 110 9.01 -11.68 0.32
C LEU A 110 8.04 -11.16 1.39
N MET A 111 7.69 -9.87 1.30
CA MET A 111 6.70 -9.18 2.14
C MET A 111 5.26 -9.29 1.62
N ASN A 112 4.98 -10.21 0.69
CA ASN A 112 3.65 -10.41 0.10
C ASN A 112 3.09 -9.18 -0.66
N ALA A 113 3.95 -8.32 -1.21
CA ALA A 113 3.49 -7.25 -2.10
C ALA A 113 3.31 -7.74 -3.55
N ARG A 114 2.34 -7.16 -4.28
CA ARG A 114 2.03 -7.43 -5.69
C ARG A 114 1.87 -6.13 -6.46
N ARG A 115 2.05 -6.19 -7.78
CA ARG A 115 1.85 -5.02 -8.64
C ARG A 115 0.39 -4.59 -8.68
N VAL A 116 0.13 -3.30 -8.48
CA VAL A 116 -1.20 -2.69 -8.66
C VAL A 116 -1.53 -2.52 -10.15
N ASP A 117 -1.70 -3.64 -10.85
CA ASP A 117 -2.18 -3.71 -12.22
C ASP A 117 -3.60 -4.27 -12.23
N LYS A 118 -4.49 -3.76 -13.10
CA LYS A 118 -5.89 -4.23 -13.20
C LYS A 118 -5.97 -5.76 -13.28
N LYS A 119 -5.15 -6.40 -14.12
CA LYS A 119 -5.12 -7.86 -14.28
C LYS A 119 -4.72 -8.60 -13.00
N VAL A 120 -3.77 -8.04 -12.23
CA VAL A 120 -3.27 -8.67 -11.00
C VAL A 120 -4.32 -8.53 -9.89
N VAL A 121 -4.91 -7.33 -9.75
CA VAL A 121 -6.00 -7.06 -8.82
C VAL A 121 -7.19 -7.99 -9.09
N GLU A 122 -7.65 -8.08 -10.34
CA GLU A 122 -8.75 -8.98 -10.73
C GLU A 122 -8.44 -10.45 -10.45
N ASN A 123 -7.19 -10.88 -10.67
CA ASN A 123 -6.77 -12.25 -10.42
C ASN A 123 -6.67 -12.58 -8.93
N LEU A 124 -6.24 -11.65 -8.09
CA LEU A 124 -6.25 -11.83 -6.64
C LEU A 124 -7.71 -11.88 -6.13
N ALA A 125 -8.55 -10.97 -6.62
CA ALA A 125 -9.96 -10.91 -6.27
C ALA A 125 -10.70 -12.21 -6.65
N SER A 126 -10.54 -12.71 -7.88
CA SER A 126 -11.18 -13.95 -8.34
C SER A 126 -10.71 -15.22 -7.61
N ARG A 127 -9.57 -15.13 -6.91
CA ARG A 127 -9.02 -16.22 -6.08
C ARG A 127 -9.40 -16.08 -4.60
N GLY A 128 -10.30 -15.14 -4.27
CA GLY A 128 -10.71 -14.88 -2.91
C GLY A 128 -9.54 -14.46 -2.02
N LYS A 129 -8.62 -13.64 -2.53
CA LYS A 129 -7.52 -13.08 -1.74
C LYS A 129 -7.91 -11.72 -1.18
N SER A 130 -7.44 -11.43 0.03
CA SER A 130 -7.57 -10.09 0.63
C SER A 130 -6.36 -9.24 0.21
N PHE A 131 -6.55 -7.95 -0.04
CA PHE A 131 -5.44 -7.10 -0.48
C PHE A 131 -5.65 -5.61 -0.21
N ALA A 132 -4.55 -4.91 0.08
CA ALA A 132 -4.56 -3.47 0.35
C ALA A 132 -4.24 -2.65 -0.90
N ILE A 133 -5.03 -1.63 -1.18
CA ILE A 133 -4.89 -0.74 -2.36
C ILE A 133 -5.05 0.72 -1.95
N GLN A 134 -4.18 1.61 -2.48
CA GLN A 134 -4.31 3.08 -2.31
C GLN A 134 -5.09 3.60 -3.51
N PRO A 135 -6.39 3.90 -3.40
CA PRO A 135 -7.18 4.33 -4.55
C PRO A 135 -6.65 5.63 -5.16
N GLY A 136 -6.15 6.54 -4.31
CA GLY A 136 -5.61 7.82 -4.75
C GLY A 136 -4.32 7.71 -5.57
N GLY A 137 -3.57 6.63 -5.35
CA GLY A 137 -2.37 6.27 -6.09
C GLY A 137 -1.44 7.46 -6.34
N VAL A 138 -1.00 7.61 -7.59
CA VAL A 138 -0.07 8.67 -7.97
C VAL A 138 -0.65 10.07 -7.78
N ARG A 139 -1.96 10.28 -7.94
CA ARG A 139 -2.56 11.61 -7.76
C ARG A 139 -2.46 12.06 -6.31
N GLU A 140 -2.74 11.15 -5.39
CA GLU A 140 -2.58 11.39 -3.96
C GLU A 140 -1.11 11.60 -3.58
N GLN A 141 -0.21 10.78 -4.14
CA GLN A 141 1.22 10.92 -3.96
C GLN A 141 1.74 12.31 -4.40
N LEU A 142 1.32 12.78 -5.59
CA LEU A 142 1.75 14.08 -6.13
C LEU A 142 1.12 15.27 -5.40
N SER A 143 -0.07 15.09 -4.83
CA SER A 143 -0.77 16.12 -4.05
C SER A 143 -0.39 16.09 -2.57
N THR A 144 0.49 15.17 -2.16
CA THR A 144 0.87 15.00 -0.75
C THR A 144 1.43 16.30 -0.20
N ARG A 145 0.95 16.71 0.97
CA ARG A 145 1.47 17.86 1.70
C ARG A 145 1.71 17.49 3.15
N HIS A 146 2.88 17.84 3.69
CA HIS A 146 3.23 17.58 5.08
C HIS A 146 2.40 18.38 6.09
N ASP A 147 1.81 19.51 5.69
CA ASP A 147 0.98 20.37 6.53
C ASP A 147 -0.52 20.07 6.42
N GLN A 148 -0.92 19.14 5.54
CA GLN A 148 -2.32 18.84 5.28
C GLN A 148 -2.53 17.35 4.99
N GLU A 149 -3.35 16.72 5.83
CA GLU A 149 -3.88 15.38 5.62
C GLU A 149 -4.94 15.40 4.49
N GLN A 150 -4.82 14.48 3.52
CA GLN A 150 -5.74 14.40 2.40
C GLN A 150 -5.92 12.95 1.94
N ALA A 151 -7.18 12.54 1.78
CA ALA A 151 -7.54 11.34 1.04
C ALA A 151 -8.09 11.71 -0.34
N ILE A 152 -7.55 11.12 -1.40
CA ILE A 152 -7.99 11.33 -2.78
C ILE A 152 -8.56 10.03 -3.31
N PHE A 153 -9.82 10.06 -3.75
CA PHE A 153 -10.43 8.95 -4.47
C PHE A 153 -10.38 9.19 -5.98
N PRO A 154 -10.15 8.14 -6.80
CA PRO A 154 -10.20 8.27 -8.24
C PRO A 154 -11.65 8.48 -8.68
N ALA A 155 -11.88 9.41 -9.61
CA ALA A 155 -13.23 9.75 -10.08
C ALA A 155 -14.00 8.54 -10.63
N ASN A 156 -13.29 7.58 -11.21
CA ASN A 156 -13.91 6.38 -11.76
C ASN A 156 -14.16 5.28 -10.73
N LEU A 157 -13.77 5.40 -9.45
CA LEU A 157 -14.04 4.41 -8.40
C LEU A 157 -13.79 2.93 -8.79
N GLY A 158 -12.80 2.65 -9.66
CA GLY A 158 -12.63 1.33 -10.24
C GLY A 158 -12.36 0.21 -9.24
N PHE A 159 -11.77 0.54 -8.09
CA PHE A 159 -11.54 -0.40 -7.00
C PHE A 159 -12.87 -0.86 -6.35
N LEU A 160 -13.87 0.02 -6.23
CA LEU A 160 -15.21 -0.34 -5.74
C LEU A 160 -15.89 -1.32 -6.69
N ARG A 161 -15.78 -1.09 -8.01
CA ARG A 161 -16.34 -2.03 -8.99
C ARG A 161 -15.67 -3.40 -8.94
N VAL A 162 -14.37 -3.47 -8.65
CA VAL A 162 -13.71 -4.76 -8.40
C VAL A 162 -14.28 -5.41 -7.14
N ALA A 163 -14.41 -4.65 -6.05
CA ALA A 163 -14.96 -5.15 -4.78
C ALA A 163 -16.36 -5.73 -4.97
N ILE A 164 -17.26 -4.97 -5.59
CA ILE A 164 -18.64 -5.38 -5.90
C ILE A 164 -18.64 -6.61 -6.83
N ARG A 165 -17.81 -6.64 -7.87
CA ARG A 165 -17.78 -7.76 -8.82
C ARG A 165 -17.45 -9.10 -8.16
N HIS A 166 -16.60 -9.08 -7.16
CA HIS A 166 -16.14 -10.29 -6.50
C HIS A 166 -16.77 -10.50 -5.11
N GLY A 167 -17.71 -9.64 -4.69
CA GLY A 167 -18.31 -9.69 -3.35
C GLY A 167 -17.28 -9.55 -2.22
N ILE A 168 -16.26 -8.70 -2.43
CA ILE A 168 -15.18 -8.47 -1.47
C ILE A 168 -15.50 -7.21 -0.67
N ASP A 169 -15.61 -7.35 0.65
CA ASP A 169 -15.93 -6.23 1.54
C ASP A 169 -14.79 -5.21 1.58
N LEU A 170 -15.11 -3.95 1.82
CA LEU A 170 -14.09 -2.91 1.95
C LEU A 170 -13.71 -2.75 3.41
N LEU A 171 -12.42 -2.60 3.67
CA LEU A 171 -11.91 -2.29 5.00
C LEU A 171 -11.19 -0.93 4.95
N PRO A 172 -11.85 0.16 5.36
CA PRO A 172 -11.23 1.48 5.34
C PRO A 172 -10.16 1.59 6.42
N VAL A 173 -8.99 2.11 6.03
CA VAL A 173 -7.87 2.36 6.95
C VAL A 173 -7.33 3.76 6.71
N TYR A 174 -7.08 4.48 7.78
CA TYR A 174 -6.38 5.77 7.72
C TYR A 174 -5.08 5.71 8.53
N ILE A 175 -4.01 6.28 7.98
CA ILE A 175 -2.67 6.26 8.57
C ILE A 175 -2.23 7.70 8.80
N PHE A 176 -2.61 8.26 9.95
CA PHE A 176 -2.20 9.62 10.32
C PHE A 176 -0.69 9.66 10.56
N GLY A 177 -0.04 10.74 10.12
CA GLY A 177 1.42 10.86 10.19
C GLY A 177 2.14 10.46 8.89
N GLU A 178 1.47 9.77 7.96
CA GLU A 178 2.13 9.21 6.77
C GLU A 178 2.73 10.30 5.86
N ASN A 179 1.98 11.35 5.55
CA ASN A 179 2.42 12.50 4.75
C ASN A 179 3.41 13.41 5.47
N GLN A 180 3.54 13.32 6.81
CA GLN A 180 4.53 14.07 7.60
C GLN A 180 5.90 13.38 7.67
N THR A 181 5.99 12.12 7.21
CA THR A 181 7.27 11.39 7.14
C THR A 181 8.30 12.09 6.25
N PHE A 182 7.87 12.99 5.37
CA PHE A 182 8.74 13.86 4.58
C PHE A 182 8.15 15.27 4.51
N ARG A 183 8.99 16.28 4.28
CA ARG A 183 8.55 17.67 4.11
C ARG A 183 8.59 18.06 2.65
N ASN A 184 7.46 18.42 2.08
CA ASN A 184 7.41 19.00 0.74
C ASN A 184 8.20 20.31 0.69
N LEU A 185 8.84 20.56 -0.45
CA LEU A 185 9.38 21.87 -0.78
C LEU A 185 8.35 22.64 -1.62
N ASP A 186 7.81 23.71 -1.05
CA ASP A 186 6.85 24.57 -1.74
C ASP A 186 7.46 25.11 -3.06
N GLY A 187 6.63 25.18 -4.10
CA GLY A 187 7.02 25.71 -5.42
C GLY A 187 7.56 24.65 -6.39
N TYR A 188 7.74 23.40 -5.96
CA TYR A 188 8.20 22.29 -6.82
C TYR A 188 7.07 21.39 -7.35
N GLU A 189 5.80 21.70 -7.06
CA GLU A 189 4.64 20.90 -7.46
C GLU A 189 4.54 20.82 -8.99
N LYS A 190 4.65 21.97 -9.67
CA LYS A 190 4.62 22.05 -11.15
C LYS A 190 5.76 21.27 -11.80
N ALA A 191 6.96 21.31 -11.21
CA ALA A 191 8.12 20.59 -11.71
C ALA A 191 7.95 19.08 -11.55
N THR A 192 7.43 18.65 -10.40
CA THR A 192 7.09 17.26 -10.11
C THR A 192 6.04 16.73 -11.09
N ASP A 193 4.97 17.48 -11.31
CA ASP A 193 3.92 17.13 -12.26
C ASP A 193 4.45 17.01 -13.69
N LEU A 194 5.32 17.94 -14.10
CA LEU A 194 5.93 17.90 -15.42
C LEU A 194 6.86 16.69 -15.59
N LEU A 195 7.65 16.38 -14.57
CA LEU A 195 8.50 15.20 -14.54
C LEU A 195 7.66 13.93 -14.66
N TYR A 196 6.60 13.80 -13.86
CA TYR A 196 5.69 12.65 -13.92
C TYR A 196 5.04 12.52 -15.30
N LYS A 197 4.57 13.62 -15.91
CA LYS A 197 3.99 13.60 -17.27
C LYS A 197 4.97 13.05 -18.30
N LYS A 198 6.27 13.36 -18.18
CA LYS A 198 7.34 12.91 -19.09
C LYS A 198 7.81 11.48 -18.83
N THR A 199 8.02 11.10 -17.57
CA THR A 199 8.74 9.87 -17.20
C THR A 199 7.83 8.79 -16.62
N LYS A 200 6.60 9.15 -16.22
CA LYS A 200 5.70 8.31 -15.39
C LYS A 200 6.33 7.87 -14.06
N PHE A 201 7.35 8.59 -13.61
CA PHE A 201 7.98 8.39 -12.31
C PHE A 201 7.50 9.50 -11.37
N SER A 202 6.70 9.15 -10.36
CA SER A 202 6.17 10.08 -9.38
C SER A 202 7.04 10.07 -8.13
N LEU A 203 7.96 11.01 -8.07
CA LEU A 203 8.65 11.36 -6.83
C LEU A 203 8.50 12.86 -6.59
N PRO A 204 7.59 13.27 -5.69
CA PRO A 204 7.56 14.62 -5.14
C PRO A 204 8.94 15.08 -4.68
N VAL A 205 9.23 16.37 -4.87
CA VAL A 205 10.45 16.96 -4.32
C VAL A 205 10.24 17.20 -2.83
N VAL A 206 10.92 16.40 -2.01
CA VAL A 206 10.80 16.43 -0.55
C VAL A 206 12.16 16.47 0.14
N THR A 207 12.16 17.02 1.35
CA THR A 207 13.27 16.95 2.30
C THR A 207 12.96 15.95 3.41
N GLY A 208 13.99 15.24 3.82
CA GLY A 208 13.98 14.28 4.90
C GLY A 208 14.59 14.83 6.18
N LYS A 209 15.09 13.93 7.02
CA LYS A 209 15.81 14.26 8.25
C LYS A 209 16.96 15.23 7.99
N PHE A 210 17.11 16.24 8.85
CA PHE A 210 18.12 17.30 8.74
C PHE A 210 18.08 18.12 7.44
N GLY A 211 16.97 18.11 6.71
CA GLY A 211 16.85 18.82 5.42
C GLY A 211 17.55 18.10 4.26
N MET A 212 18.06 16.88 4.47
CA MET A 212 18.71 16.09 3.43
C MET A 212 17.71 15.69 2.34
N PRO A 213 18.11 15.64 1.06
CA PRO A 213 17.23 15.19 -0.01
C PRO A 213 16.77 13.74 0.21
N GLY A 214 15.46 13.52 0.39
CA GLY A 214 14.71 12.28 0.15
C GLY A 214 15.17 10.93 0.71
N LEU A 215 16.28 10.81 1.45
CA LEU A 215 16.87 9.50 1.81
C LEU A 215 16.43 8.97 3.18
N MET A 216 16.05 9.85 4.11
CA MET A 216 15.62 9.45 5.45
C MET A 216 14.36 10.20 5.88
N PRO A 217 13.34 9.51 6.40
CA PRO A 217 12.13 10.19 6.85
C PRO A 217 12.41 11.08 8.07
N VAL A 218 11.56 12.09 8.27
CA VAL A 218 11.51 12.91 9.46
C VAL A 218 10.90 12.11 10.60
N ALA A 219 11.37 12.34 11.82
CA ALA A 219 10.80 11.70 13.00
C ALA A 219 9.32 12.03 13.12
N THR A 220 8.47 10.99 13.11
CA THR A 220 7.02 11.13 12.96
C THR A 220 6.32 10.00 13.70
N ASP A 221 5.28 10.35 14.44
CA ASP A 221 4.38 9.40 15.07
C ASP A 221 3.29 8.98 14.09
N ILE A 222 3.19 7.68 13.83
CA ILE A 222 2.20 7.08 12.95
C ILE A 222 1.06 6.53 13.79
N HIS A 223 -0.17 6.91 13.44
CA HIS A 223 -1.38 6.40 14.06
C HIS A 223 -2.25 5.71 13.01
N VAL A 224 -2.40 4.39 13.12
CA VAL A 224 -3.24 3.60 12.22
C VAL A 224 -4.65 3.49 12.80
N ARG A 225 -5.66 3.80 11.98
CA ARG A 225 -7.08 3.73 12.34
C ARG A 225 -7.84 2.84 11.37
N TRP A 226 -8.40 1.75 11.91
CA TRP A 226 -9.21 0.77 11.21
C TRP A 226 -10.69 1.15 11.35
N GLY A 227 -11.35 1.50 10.24
CA GLY A 227 -12.79 1.70 10.21
C GLY A 227 -13.55 0.38 10.07
N LEU A 228 -14.85 0.39 10.32
CA LEU A 228 -15.69 -0.80 10.22
C LEU A 228 -15.67 -1.38 8.79
N PRO A 229 -15.68 -2.72 8.64
CA PRO A 229 -15.89 -3.34 7.35
C PRO A 229 -17.19 -2.84 6.69
N LEU A 230 -17.10 -2.49 5.41
CA LEU A 230 -18.24 -2.08 4.60
C LEU A 230 -18.63 -3.25 3.71
N GLU A 231 -19.83 -3.78 3.94
CA GLU A 231 -20.36 -4.88 3.15
C GLU A 231 -20.73 -4.39 1.75
N VAL A 232 -20.21 -5.06 0.72
CA VAL A 232 -20.54 -4.73 -0.68
C VAL A 232 -21.75 -5.51 -1.20
N GLY A 233 -22.22 -6.49 -0.44
CA GLY A 233 -23.28 -7.41 -0.83
C GLY A 233 -22.78 -8.58 -1.69
N PRO A 234 -23.70 -9.35 -2.30
CA PRO A 234 -23.35 -10.44 -3.21
C PRO A 234 -22.56 -9.95 -4.42
N ALA A 235 -21.72 -10.83 -4.97
CA ALA A 235 -20.96 -10.55 -6.20
C ALA A 235 -21.89 -10.18 -7.36
N ASP A 236 -21.60 -9.07 -8.05
CA ASP A 236 -22.33 -8.60 -9.23
C ASP A 236 -21.39 -8.47 -10.43
N GLU A 237 -21.59 -9.29 -11.46
CA GLU A 237 -20.74 -9.29 -12.67
C GLU A 237 -20.74 -7.93 -13.41
N ASN A 238 -21.81 -7.13 -13.28
CA ASN A 238 -22.04 -5.89 -14.01
C ASN A 238 -22.31 -4.70 -13.07
N PRO A 239 -21.34 -4.34 -12.20
CA PRO A 239 -21.52 -3.23 -11.27
C PRO A 239 -21.75 -1.92 -12.04
N SER A 240 -22.68 -1.10 -11.57
CA SER A 240 -22.97 0.20 -12.18
C SER A 240 -21.75 1.12 -12.19
N GLU A 241 -21.72 2.07 -13.14
CA GLU A 241 -20.67 3.08 -13.21
C GLU A 241 -20.65 4.02 -12.00
#